data_AF-M7ZV10-F1
#
_entry.id   AF-M7ZV10-F1
#
_cell.length_a   1.000
_cell.length_b   1.000
_cell.length_c   1.000
_cell.angle_alpha   90.00
_cell.angle_beta   90.00
_cell.angle_gamma   90.00
#
_symmetry.space_group_name_H-M   'P 1'
#
loop_
_entity.id
_entity.type
_entity.pdbx_description
1 polymer ?
#
loop_
_entity_poly.entity_id
_entity_poly.type
_entity_poly.pdbx_seq_one_letter_code
_entity_poly.pdbx_strand_id
1 'polypeptide(L)'
;MAVPQVDKKMLGELEVMGFPAVRSIRALHYSGNSNLESAINWLLEHESDPDIDQLPLVSREISIECGDTSSEVRNSVQGMSLNLGMHGYLTKRNRGLLLRFTDYRWRICIHEKLMYSKTHAQARKPEEQTTAGSQKETSEVERELNANEHEEEDRKRVLALHKSKRDEEEKARGRIRNQLQEDKRERIQAAKDVMEAKRTLEENQRKRMMESRKAEQEEEKRARERIRQRIEDDKAERRRGLGLPRENTVASAPIVTLAKVKPIEPVVTSEQLRDCLRTLKKNHKDDNARVKKAFQILLKIVANIVKNPEEERFRRIRLSNPVFKDRVGNLQGGVEFLELCGFQKLRNNSYLVMPRGKADVALLNAAGVEIASAMENPYFGLLSK
;
A
#
# COMPACT_ATOMS: atom_id res chain seq x y z
N MET A 1 -18.33 15.22 -24.37
CA MET A 1 -17.64 14.10 -23.71
C MET A 1 -18.71 13.35 -22.91
N ALA A 2 -19.12 12.18 -23.38
CA ALA A 2 -20.15 11.39 -22.72
C ALA A 2 -19.52 10.65 -21.53
N VAL A 3 -20.11 10.78 -20.34
CA VAL A 3 -19.67 10.06 -19.14
C VAL A 3 -20.28 8.66 -19.20
N PRO A 4 -19.50 7.58 -19.01
CA PRO A 4 -20.04 6.23 -19.00
C PRO A 4 -21.08 6.07 -17.88
N GLN A 5 -22.16 5.34 -18.17
CA GLN A 5 -23.26 5.12 -17.23
C GLN A 5 -22.81 4.07 -16.19
N VAL A 6 -22.61 4.51 -14.95
CA VAL A 6 -22.20 3.67 -13.81
C VAL A 6 -23.22 3.76 -12.67
N ASP A 7 -23.27 2.73 -11.83
CA ASP A 7 -24.17 2.72 -10.66
C ASP A 7 -23.77 3.82 -9.65
N LYS A 8 -24.72 4.72 -9.36
CA LYS A 8 -24.52 5.87 -8.46
C LYS A 8 -24.33 5.43 -7.01
N LYS A 9 -24.89 4.29 -6.60
CA LYS A 9 -24.77 3.79 -5.22
C LYS A 9 -23.35 3.30 -4.96
N MET A 10 -22.84 2.43 -5.83
CA MET A 10 -21.46 1.92 -5.72
C MET A 10 -20.42 3.04 -5.90
N LEU A 11 -20.70 4.01 -6.77
CA LEU A 11 -19.84 5.19 -6.92
C LEU A 11 -19.74 5.98 -5.62
N GLY A 12 -20.87 6.22 -4.94
CA GLY A 12 -20.90 6.91 -3.64
C GLY A 12 -20.15 6.14 -2.55
N GLU A 13 -20.24 4.81 -2.51
CA GLU A 13 -19.50 3.99 -1.57
C GLU A 13 -17.98 4.08 -1.78
N LEU A 14 -17.51 4.06 -3.04
CA LEU A 14 -16.09 4.25 -3.37
C LEU A 14 -15.59 5.65 -3.02
N GLU A 15 -16.41 6.68 -3.20
CA GLU A 15 -16.10 8.06 -2.79
C GLU A 15 -16.00 8.19 -1.26
N VAL A 16 -16.90 7.53 -0.51
CA VAL A 16 -16.85 7.48 0.96
C VAL A 16 -15.60 6.77 1.46
N MET A 17 -15.11 5.76 0.72
CA MET A 17 -13.84 5.07 1.00
C MET A 17 -12.60 5.90 0.64
N GLY A 18 -12.77 7.06 0.01
CA GLY A 18 -11.70 8.00 -0.33
C GLY A 18 -11.11 7.84 -1.73
N PHE A 19 -11.71 7.02 -2.60
CA PHE A 19 -11.27 6.90 -3.99
C PHE A 19 -11.78 8.07 -4.84
N PRO A 20 -10.94 8.72 -5.67
CA PRO A 20 -11.37 9.80 -6.56
C PRO A 20 -12.44 9.35 -7.54
N ALA A 21 -13.49 10.16 -7.71
CA ALA A 21 -14.65 9.87 -8.57
C ALA A 21 -14.28 9.39 -9.98
N VAL A 22 -13.25 9.98 -10.58
CA VAL A 22 -12.76 9.63 -11.93
C VAL A 22 -12.25 8.19 -11.99
N ARG A 23 -11.49 7.76 -10.97
CA ARG A 23 -10.96 6.40 -10.88
C ARG A 23 -12.08 5.40 -10.58
N SER A 24 -12.99 5.76 -9.68
CA SER A 24 -14.15 4.94 -9.32
C SER A 24 -15.07 4.68 -10.52
N ILE A 25 -15.36 5.70 -11.34
CA ILE A 25 -16.14 5.56 -12.58
C ILE A 25 -15.45 4.60 -13.56
N ARG A 26 -14.13 4.74 -13.71
CA ARG A 26 -13.34 3.87 -14.60
C ARG A 26 -13.35 2.42 -14.11
N ALA A 27 -13.15 2.21 -12.82
CA ALA A 27 -13.17 0.90 -12.20
C ALA A 27 -14.53 0.21 -12.33
N LEU A 28 -15.62 0.93 -12.07
CA LEU A 28 -16.98 0.43 -12.23
C LEU A 28 -17.31 0.09 -13.68
N HIS A 29 -16.78 0.86 -14.63
CA HIS A 29 -16.93 0.59 -16.06
C HIS A 29 -16.20 -0.70 -16.49
N TYR A 30 -14.98 -0.95 -16.00
CA TYR A 30 -14.23 -2.16 -16.34
C TYR A 30 -14.63 -3.39 -15.50
N SER A 31 -15.16 -3.21 -14.30
CA SER A 31 -15.72 -4.28 -13.46
C SER A 31 -17.16 -4.66 -13.84
N GLY A 32 -17.82 -3.86 -14.68
CA GLY A 32 -19.16 -4.11 -15.20
C GLY A 32 -20.28 -3.88 -14.19
N ASN A 33 -20.10 -2.98 -13.21
CA ASN A 33 -21.07 -2.66 -12.15
C ASN A 33 -21.61 -3.89 -11.36
N SER A 34 -20.86 -4.99 -11.30
CA SER A 34 -21.33 -6.26 -10.71
C SER A 34 -21.20 -6.33 -9.20
N ASN A 35 -20.12 -5.81 -8.62
CA ASN A 35 -19.91 -5.72 -7.19
C ASN A 35 -18.90 -4.59 -6.83
N LEU A 36 -18.93 -4.15 -5.58
CA LEU A 36 -18.02 -3.12 -5.06
C LEU A 36 -16.57 -3.62 -4.97
N GLU A 37 -16.37 -4.86 -4.51
CA GLU A 37 -15.04 -5.44 -4.28
C GLU A 37 -14.22 -5.63 -5.55
N SER A 38 -14.85 -6.00 -6.69
CA SER A 38 -14.12 -6.11 -7.97
C SER A 38 -13.75 -4.74 -8.51
N ALA A 39 -14.54 -3.70 -8.23
CA ALA A 39 -14.15 -2.32 -8.56
C ALA A 39 -12.93 -1.89 -7.72
N ILE A 40 -12.88 -2.24 -6.42
CA ILE A 40 -11.72 -1.98 -5.57
C ILE A 40 -10.50 -2.79 -6.02
N ASN A 41 -10.67 -4.07 -6.34
CA ASN A 41 -9.58 -4.91 -6.83
C ASN A 41 -9.00 -4.36 -8.14
N TRP A 42 -9.85 -3.91 -9.05
CA TRP A 42 -9.42 -3.28 -10.30
C TRP A 42 -8.65 -1.97 -10.04
N LEU A 43 -9.10 -1.13 -9.09
CA LEU A 43 -8.40 0.09 -8.68
C LEU A 43 -7.00 -0.20 -8.15
N LEU A 44 -6.86 -1.23 -7.30
CA LEU A 44 -5.57 -1.61 -6.70
C LEU A 44 -4.60 -2.18 -7.74
N GLU A 45 -5.08 -2.94 -8.71
CA GLU A 45 -4.26 -3.51 -9.78
C GLU A 45 -3.73 -2.46 -10.76
N HIS A 46 -4.43 -1.32 -10.91
CA HIS A 46 -4.13 -0.29 -11.91
C HIS A 46 -3.69 1.06 -11.29
N GLU A 47 -3.47 1.14 -9.97
CA GLU A 47 -3.11 2.39 -9.27
C GLU A 47 -1.82 3.04 -9.78
N SER A 48 -0.91 2.24 -10.34
CA SER A 48 0.39 2.69 -10.87
C SER A 48 0.34 3.17 -12.33
N ASP A 49 -0.83 3.09 -12.98
CA ASP A 49 -0.96 3.44 -14.39
C ASP A 49 -1.11 4.97 -14.56
N PRO A 50 -0.27 5.61 -15.40
CA PRO A 50 -0.27 7.07 -15.57
C PRO A 50 -1.53 7.62 -16.26
N ASP A 51 -2.34 6.75 -16.86
CA ASP A 51 -3.59 7.09 -17.52
C ASP A 51 -4.83 6.83 -16.67
N ILE A 52 -4.72 6.32 -15.43
CA ILE A 52 -5.87 5.97 -14.57
C ILE A 52 -6.81 7.15 -14.29
N ASP A 53 -6.28 8.37 -14.29
CA ASP A 53 -7.04 9.62 -14.08
C ASP A 53 -7.70 10.15 -15.37
N GLN A 54 -7.59 9.42 -16.50
CA GLN A 54 -8.25 9.77 -17.76
C GLN A 54 -9.59 9.02 -17.90
N LEU A 55 -10.67 9.77 -18.12
CA LEU A 55 -12.00 9.23 -18.38
C LEU A 55 -12.04 8.50 -19.74
N PRO A 56 -12.47 7.22 -19.79
CA PRO A 56 -12.57 6.48 -21.06
C PRO A 56 -13.67 7.08 -21.96
N LEU A 57 -13.38 7.20 -23.26
CA LEU A 57 -14.24 7.87 -24.27
C LEU A 57 -15.30 6.95 -24.91
N VAL A 58 -15.63 5.80 -24.30
CA VAL A 58 -16.51 4.81 -24.92
C VAL A 58 -17.67 4.48 -23.99
N SER A 59 -18.90 4.77 -24.44
CA SER A 59 -20.12 4.30 -23.80
C SER A 59 -20.31 2.82 -24.13
N ARG A 60 -20.03 1.92 -23.19
CA ARG A 60 -20.65 0.59 -23.18
C ARG A 60 -21.98 0.71 -22.45
N GLU A 61 -23.08 0.37 -23.12
CA GLU A 61 -24.37 0.19 -22.46
C GLU A 61 -24.31 -1.09 -21.61
N ILE A 62 -24.47 -0.96 -20.30
CA ILE A 62 -24.50 -2.10 -19.37
C ILE A 62 -25.81 -2.00 -18.60
N SER A 63 -26.64 -3.05 -18.70
CA SER A 63 -27.95 -3.14 -18.08
C SER A 63 -27.85 -3.09 -16.55
N ILE A 64 -28.58 -2.17 -15.93
CA ILE A 64 -28.69 -2.02 -14.48
C ILE A 64 -29.96 -2.74 -14.04
N GLU A 65 -29.84 -3.95 -13.47
CA GLU A 65 -30.95 -4.58 -12.75
C GLU A 65 -31.00 -4.05 -11.31
N CYS A 66 -32.00 -3.21 -11.03
CA CYS A 66 -32.30 -2.71 -9.69
C CYS A 66 -33.26 -3.69 -9.00
N GLY A 67 -32.75 -4.51 -8.07
CA GLY A 67 -33.57 -5.37 -7.23
C GLY A 67 -34.26 -4.57 -6.12
N ASP A 68 -35.58 -4.47 -6.20
CA ASP A 68 -36.46 -3.97 -5.15
C ASP A 68 -36.35 -4.85 -3.89
N THR A 69 -35.88 -4.30 -2.77
CA THR A 69 -36.17 -4.83 -1.43
C THR A 69 -37.17 -3.92 -0.74
N SER A 70 -38.41 -4.00 -1.20
CA SER A 70 -39.58 -3.47 -0.50
C SER A 70 -40.18 -4.56 0.40
N SER A 71 -39.56 -4.83 1.54
CA SER A 71 -40.22 -5.51 2.67
C SER A 71 -39.38 -5.37 3.93
N GLU A 72 -39.70 -4.36 4.74
CA GLU A 72 -39.75 -4.37 6.21
C GLU A 72 -39.64 -2.94 6.71
N VAL A 73 -40.76 -2.47 7.23
CA VAL A 73 -40.98 -1.54 8.36
C VAL A 73 -42.19 -0.67 8.00
N ARG A 74 -43.37 -1.26 8.23
CA ARG A 74 -44.59 -0.50 8.48
C ARG A 74 -45.19 -1.07 9.75
N ASN A 75 -44.90 -0.40 10.88
CA ASN A 75 -45.85 -0.10 11.94
C ASN A 75 -45.15 0.68 13.08
N SER A 76 -45.04 1.99 12.89
CA SER A 76 -45.34 2.95 13.95
C SER A 76 -45.74 4.27 13.29
N VAL A 77 -47.05 4.43 13.11
CA VAL A 77 -47.73 5.71 12.82
C VAL A 77 -48.07 6.26 14.22
N GLN A 78 -47.83 7.53 14.60
CA GLN A 78 -48.58 8.68 14.13
C GLN A 78 -48.01 10.02 14.64
N GLY A 79 -48.02 11.03 13.75
CA GLY A 79 -48.07 12.47 14.06
C GLY A 79 -46.75 13.22 13.80
N MET A 80 -46.62 14.17 12.88
CA MET A 80 -47.58 14.95 12.08
C MET A 80 -46.82 15.54 10.86
N SER A 81 -47.47 15.52 9.68
CA SER A 81 -47.62 16.60 8.68
C SER A 81 -46.48 17.61 8.44
N LEU A 82 -46.09 18.02 7.22
CA LEU A 82 -46.72 18.03 5.90
C LEU A 82 -45.65 18.40 4.83
N ASN A 83 -45.79 17.75 3.66
CA ASN A 83 -45.56 18.20 2.26
C ASN A 83 -44.30 19.00 1.86
N LEU A 84 -43.43 18.45 1.00
CA LEU A 84 -43.52 18.23 -0.47
C LEU A 84 -43.18 19.46 -1.33
N GLY A 85 -42.28 19.24 -2.30
CA GLY A 85 -42.13 20.06 -3.52
C GLY A 85 -40.70 20.55 -3.75
N MET A 86 -39.78 19.70 -4.20
CA MET A 86 -39.48 19.39 -5.62
C MET A 86 -38.61 20.42 -6.37
N HIS A 87 -37.41 19.93 -6.70
CA HIS A 87 -36.67 20.03 -7.96
C HIS A 87 -36.08 21.38 -8.42
N GLY A 88 -34.78 21.33 -8.70
CA GLY A 88 -34.10 22.35 -9.51
C GLY A 88 -32.59 22.28 -9.41
N TYR A 89 -31.99 21.36 -10.16
CA TYR A 89 -30.65 21.39 -10.77
C TYR A 89 -29.77 22.62 -10.48
N LEU A 90 -28.49 22.41 -10.11
CA LEU A 90 -27.37 22.90 -10.93
C LEU A 90 -26.01 22.45 -10.33
N THR A 91 -25.25 21.79 -11.19
CA THR A 91 -23.84 21.43 -11.10
C THR A 91 -22.96 22.67 -10.91
N LYS A 92 -21.98 22.59 -10.01
CA LYS A 92 -20.91 23.58 -9.82
C LYS A 92 -20.08 23.72 -11.11
N ARG A 93 -20.24 24.85 -11.80
CA ARG A 93 -19.23 25.40 -12.72
C ARG A 93 -19.06 26.88 -12.38
N ASN A 94 -17.82 27.27 -12.09
CA ASN A 94 -17.35 28.64 -11.84
C ASN A 94 -17.96 29.41 -10.65
N ARG A 95 -17.19 29.52 -9.55
CA ARG A 95 -17.28 30.64 -8.61
C ARG A 95 -15.88 31.12 -8.18
N GLY A 96 -15.09 31.52 -9.16
CA GLY A 96 -14.07 32.57 -9.01
C GLY A 96 -14.70 33.95 -9.25
N LEU A 97 -15.81 34.27 -8.59
CA LEU A 97 -16.46 35.58 -8.62
C LEU A 97 -17.50 35.70 -7.49
N LEU A 98 -17.09 35.50 -6.23
CA LEU A 98 -17.97 35.78 -5.08
C LEU A 98 -17.17 36.23 -3.85
N LEU A 99 -16.28 37.21 -4.07
CA LEU A 99 -15.63 37.99 -3.00
C LEU A 99 -15.81 39.50 -3.25
N ARG A 100 -17.01 39.92 -3.66
CA ARG A 100 -17.40 41.34 -3.73
C ARG A 100 -18.89 41.56 -3.44
N PHE A 101 -19.49 40.86 -2.48
CA PHE A 101 -20.89 41.12 -2.10
C PHE A 101 -21.22 41.02 -0.60
N THR A 102 -20.22 40.87 0.27
CA THR A 102 -20.42 40.92 1.73
C THR A 102 -19.96 42.22 2.39
N ASP A 103 -19.53 43.22 1.61
CA ASP A 103 -18.95 44.47 2.15
C ASP A 103 -19.85 45.71 1.98
N TYR A 104 -20.97 45.62 1.26
CA TYR A 104 -21.88 46.75 1.03
C TYR A 104 -23.08 46.81 1.98
N ARG A 105 -23.32 45.77 2.79
CA ARG A 105 -24.47 45.71 3.72
C ARG A 105 -24.16 46.12 5.15
N TRP A 106 -22.89 46.35 5.48
CA TRP A 106 -22.47 46.93 6.77
C TRP A 106 -22.28 48.45 6.72
N ARG A 107 -22.09 49.02 5.53
CA ARG A 107 -21.83 50.46 5.34
C ARG A 107 -23.09 51.33 5.31
N ILE A 108 -24.28 50.73 5.16
CA ILE A 108 -25.57 51.42 5.21
C ILE A 108 -26.13 51.52 6.65
N CYS A 109 -25.82 50.57 7.55
CA CYS A 109 -26.26 50.62 8.95
C CYS A 109 -25.55 51.69 9.81
N ILE A 110 -24.40 52.23 9.37
CA ILE A 110 -23.66 53.26 10.15
C ILE A 110 -24.13 54.68 9.78
N HIS A 111 -24.73 54.88 8.61
CA HIS A 111 -25.15 56.21 8.16
C HIS A 111 -26.51 56.64 8.73
N GLU A 112 -27.36 55.70 9.14
CA GLU A 112 -28.68 55.98 9.73
C GLU A 112 -28.57 56.30 11.24
N LYS A 113 -27.57 55.74 11.94
CA LYS A 113 -27.32 56.03 13.36
C LYS A 113 -26.56 57.34 13.62
N LEU A 114 -25.88 57.89 12.61
CA LEU A 114 -25.20 59.20 12.68
C LEU A 114 -26.08 60.38 12.18
N MET A 115 -27.25 60.10 11.58
CA MET A 115 -28.22 61.13 11.18
C MET A 115 -29.39 61.29 12.16
N TYR A 116 -29.54 60.41 13.16
CA TYR A 116 -30.57 60.53 14.21
C TYR A 116 -30.08 61.23 15.50
N SER A 117 -28.82 61.66 15.57
CA SER A 117 -28.27 62.45 16.69
C SER A 117 -28.06 63.94 16.37
N LYS A 118 -28.31 64.37 15.12
CA LYS A 118 -28.14 65.78 14.68
C LYS A 118 -29.44 66.60 14.62
N THR A 119 -30.59 66.02 14.96
CA THR A 119 -31.91 66.68 14.86
C THR A 119 -32.55 67.06 16.20
N HIS A 120 -31.79 67.06 17.30
CA HIS A 120 -32.24 67.61 18.59
C HIS A 120 -31.29 68.64 19.23
N ALA A 121 -30.38 69.23 18.43
CA ALA A 121 -29.37 70.18 18.91
C ALA A 121 -29.63 71.64 18.48
N GLN A 122 -30.85 72.03 18.10
CA GLN A 122 -31.10 73.40 17.66
C GLN A 122 -32.53 73.89 17.98
N ALA A 123 -32.79 74.16 19.26
CA ALA A 123 -33.81 75.12 19.70
C ALA A 123 -33.72 75.37 21.22
N ARG A 124 -32.78 76.20 21.66
CA ARG A 124 -32.97 77.04 22.86
C ARG A 124 -32.32 78.40 22.61
N LYS A 125 -33.15 79.43 22.55
CA LYS A 125 -32.76 80.85 22.55
C LYS A 125 -32.26 81.23 23.95
N PRO A 126 -31.30 82.15 24.09
CA PRO A 126 -31.03 82.80 25.37
C PRO A 126 -32.01 83.98 25.55
N GLU A 127 -32.72 84.01 26.67
CA GLU A 127 -33.34 85.22 27.19
C GLU A 127 -32.46 85.70 28.36
N GLU A 128 -31.89 86.90 28.21
CA GLU A 128 -31.25 87.63 29.30
C GLU A 128 -32.31 88.14 30.28
N GLN A 129 -32.09 87.89 31.57
CA GLN A 129 -32.45 88.84 32.62
C GLN A 129 -31.62 88.60 33.90
N THR A 130 -30.67 89.51 34.09
CA THR A 130 -30.38 90.25 35.33
C THR A 130 -30.09 89.51 36.65
N THR A 131 -28.84 89.68 37.06
CA THR A 131 -28.35 90.07 38.41
C THR A 131 -28.44 89.10 39.60
N ALA A 132 -27.25 88.94 40.21
CA ALA A 132 -26.93 88.55 41.59
C ALA A 132 -26.67 87.06 41.89
N GLY A 133 -25.41 86.71 42.16
CA GLY A 133 -25.07 85.51 42.94
C GLY A 133 -23.75 84.82 42.59
N SER A 134 -22.61 85.45 42.91
CA SER A 134 -21.23 84.96 42.72
C SER A 134 -20.84 83.73 43.59
N GLN A 135 -21.77 82.82 43.90
CA GLN A 135 -21.51 81.62 44.72
C GLN A 135 -22.12 80.32 44.17
N LYS A 136 -22.83 80.36 43.02
CA LYS A 136 -23.45 79.15 42.42
C LYS A 136 -22.61 78.50 41.30
N GLU A 137 -21.84 79.30 40.56
CA GLU A 137 -21.04 78.83 39.42
C GLU A 137 -19.89 77.89 39.82
N THR A 138 -19.32 78.05 41.02
CA THR A 138 -18.30 77.12 41.54
C THR A 138 -18.83 75.71 41.80
N SER A 139 -20.08 75.58 42.22
CA SER A 139 -20.70 74.28 42.55
C SER A 139 -21.16 73.45 41.35
N GLU A 140 -21.37 74.10 40.20
CA GLU A 140 -21.85 73.46 38.97
C GLU A 140 -20.66 72.97 38.13
N VAL A 141 -19.60 73.78 38.05
CA VAL A 141 -18.32 73.40 37.43
C VAL A 141 -17.65 72.22 38.15
N GLU A 142 -17.68 72.18 39.49
CA GLU A 142 -17.18 71.02 40.25
C GLU A 142 -17.98 69.74 39.95
N ARG A 143 -19.30 69.81 39.76
CA ARG A 143 -20.11 68.63 39.40
C ARG A 143 -19.84 68.13 37.99
N GLU A 144 -19.62 69.04 37.04
CA GLU A 144 -19.28 68.69 35.65
C GLU A 144 -17.86 68.11 35.53
N LEU A 145 -16.89 68.61 36.29
CA LEU A 145 -15.55 68.03 36.37
C LEU A 145 -15.58 66.62 36.99
N ASN A 146 -16.31 66.44 38.11
CA ASN A 146 -16.48 65.13 38.75
C ASN A 146 -17.23 64.12 37.86
N ALA A 147 -18.21 64.57 37.06
CA ALA A 147 -18.91 63.71 36.10
C ALA A 147 -18.00 63.27 34.94
N ASN A 148 -17.18 64.19 34.42
CA ASN A 148 -16.17 63.86 33.39
C ASN A 148 -15.11 62.88 33.91
N GLU A 149 -14.67 63.02 35.16
CA GLU A 149 -13.76 62.08 35.81
C GLU A 149 -14.39 60.69 35.99
N HIS A 150 -15.66 60.62 36.36
CA HIS A 150 -16.38 59.35 36.47
C HIS A 150 -16.56 58.65 35.11
N GLU A 151 -16.86 59.41 34.04
CA GLU A 151 -16.92 58.88 32.68
C GLU A 151 -15.56 58.39 32.17
N GLU A 152 -14.47 59.10 32.49
CA GLU A 152 -13.09 58.68 32.23
C GLU A 152 -12.73 57.38 32.95
N GLU A 153 -13.11 57.24 34.22
CA GLU A 153 -12.93 56.01 34.99
C GLU A 153 -13.73 54.84 34.42
N ASP A 154 -14.96 55.07 34.00
CA ASP A 154 -15.79 54.04 33.38
C ASP A 154 -15.23 53.58 32.04
N ARG A 155 -14.70 54.51 31.22
CA ARG A 155 -13.95 54.16 30.01
C ARG A 155 -12.71 53.33 30.33
N LYS A 156 -11.96 53.67 31.38
CA LYS A 156 -10.80 52.89 31.85
C LYS A 156 -11.22 51.50 32.34
N ARG A 157 -12.32 51.36 33.10
CA ARG A 157 -12.89 50.08 33.54
C ARG A 157 -13.29 49.20 32.36
N VAL A 158 -13.98 49.76 31.37
CA VAL A 158 -14.39 49.03 30.15
C VAL A 158 -13.17 48.56 29.34
N LEU A 159 -12.17 49.41 29.17
CA LEU A 159 -10.92 49.04 28.48
C LEU A 159 -10.14 47.96 29.24
N ALA A 160 -10.09 48.04 30.57
CA ALA A 160 -9.46 47.03 31.43
C ALA A 160 -10.17 45.68 31.30
N LEU A 161 -11.51 45.66 31.29
CA LEU A 161 -12.30 44.44 31.06
C LEU A 161 -12.05 43.84 29.67
N HIS A 162 -11.99 44.67 28.61
CA HIS A 162 -11.66 44.20 27.25
C HIS A 162 -10.23 43.65 27.14
N LYS A 163 -9.27 44.21 27.88
CA LYS A 163 -7.89 43.70 27.94
C LYS A 163 -7.86 42.35 28.69
N SER A 164 -8.48 42.27 29.86
CA SER A 164 -8.58 41.03 30.64
C SER A 164 -9.24 39.89 29.86
N LYS A 165 -10.35 40.17 29.15
CA LYS A 165 -11.01 39.17 28.27
C LYS A 165 -10.10 38.69 27.14
N ARG A 166 -9.35 39.59 26.48
CA ARG A 166 -8.38 39.19 25.44
C ARG A 166 -7.26 38.32 26.00
N ASP A 167 -6.73 38.67 27.17
CA ASP A 167 -5.67 37.90 27.82
C ASP A 167 -6.16 36.52 28.28
N GLU A 168 -7.40 36.41 28.77
CA GLU A 168 -8.04 35.14 29.12
C GLU A 168 -8.31 34.26 27.88
N GLU A 169 -8.80 34.85 26.80
CA GLU A 169 -8.99 34.17 25.51
C GLU A 169 -7.65 33.67 24.94
N GLU A 170 -6.59 34.46 25.04
CA GLU A 170 -5.25 34.07 24.60
C GLU A 170 -4.69 32.93 25.46
N LYS A 171 -4.85 33.00 26.79
CA LYS A 171 -4.49 31.89 27.70
C LYS A 171 -5.30 30.63 27.40
N ALA A 172 -6.60 30.75 27.12
CA ALA A 172 -7.45 29.63 26.73
C ALA A 172 -6.99 29.00 25.40
N ARG A 173 -6.67 29.82 24.39
CA ARG A 173 -6.09 29.37 23.11
C ARG A 173 -4.73 28.69 23.32
N GLY A 174 -3.91 29.21 24.23
CA GLY A 174 -2.63 28.61 24.62
C GLY A 174 -2.80 27.20 25.22
N ARG A 175 -3.76 27.04 26.14
CA ARG A 175 -4.11 25.72 26.72
C ARG A 175 -4.55 24.72 25.67
N ILE A 176 -5.47 25.12 24.77
CA ILE A 176 -5.94 24.26 23.68
C ILE A 176 -4.79 23.86 22.75
N ARG A 177 -3.89 24.79 22.42
CA ARG A 177 -2.71 24.48 21.59
C ARG A 177 -1.78 23.46 22.26
N ASN A 178 -1.49 23.63 23.55
CA ASN A 178 -0.64 22.71 24.29
C ASN A 178 -1.27 21.32 24.38
N GLN A 179 -2.57 21.25 24.69
CA GLN A 179 -3.32 19.99 24.76
C GLN A 179 -3.32 19.26 23.41
N LEU A 180 -3.56 19.97 22.30
CA LEU A 180 -3.44 19.40 20.96
C LEU A 180 -2.04 18.89 20.63
N GLN A 181 -0.99 19.51 21.20
CA GLN A 181 0.38 19.07 20.99
C GLN A 181 0.71 17.82 21.82
N GLU A 182 0.18 17.72 23.04
CA GLU A 182 0.27 16.53 23.90
C GLU A 182 -0.50 15.36 23.28
N ASP A 183 -1.76 15.54 22.90
CA ASP A 183 -2.57 14.52 22.23
C ASP A 183 -1.89 14.00 20.95
N LYS A 184 -1.26 14.88 20.17
CA LYS A 184 -0.48 14.47 18.98
C LYS A 184 0.72 13.62 19.37
N ARG A 185 1.46 13.97 20.43
CA ARG A 185 2.61 13.19 20.91
C ARG A 185 2.17 11.83 21.42
N GLU A 186 1.09 11.78 22.21
CA GLU A 186 0.52 10.54 22.73
C GLU A 186 0.05 9.61 21.61
N ARG A 187 -0.65 10.15 20.60
CA ARG A 187 -1.05 9.36 19.42
C ARG A 187 0.13 8.78 18.67
N ILE A 188 1.21 9.55 18.51
CA ILE A 188 2.44 9.07 17.86
C ILE A 188 3.09 7.97 18.71
N GLN A 189 3.13 8.15 20.04
CA GLN A 189 3.70 7.17 20.95
C GLN A 189 2.89 5.87 20.93
N ALA A 190 1.56 5.96 21.08
CA ALA A 190 0.67 4.82 21.01
C ALA A 190 0.78 4.07 19.67
N ALA A 191 0.91 4.79 18.55
CA ALA A 191 1.12 4.16 17.26
C ALA A 191 2.46 3.41 17.17
N LYS A 192 3.53 3.94 17.79
CA LYS A 192 4.82 3.25 17.87
C LYS A 192 4.74 2.00 18.75
N ASP A 193 4.12 2.10 19.91
CA ASP A 193 3.97 1.00 20.87
C ASP A 193 3.15 -0.15 20.25
N VAL A 194 2.08 0.17 19.50
CA VAL A 194 1.29 -0.82 18.75
C VAL A 194 2.13 -1.51 17.68
N MET A 195 2.96 -0.76 16.93
CA MET A 195 3.85 -1.36 15.94
C MET A 195 4.92 -2.26 16.58
N GLU A 196 5.47 -1.86 17.73
CA GLU A 196 6.47 -2.64 18.46
C GLU A 196 5.85 -3.91 19.08
N ALA A 197 4.66 -3.82 19.66
CA ALA A 197 3.89 -4.96 20.14
C ALA A 197 3.59 -5.96 19.01
N LYS A 198 3.25 -5.46 17.81
CA LYS A 198 3.05 -6.33 16.64
C LYS A 198 4.34 -7.06 16.23
N ARG A 199 5.48 -6.35 16.19
CA ARG A 199 6.78 -6.96 15.85
C ARG A 199 7.20 -8.03 16.85
N THR A 200 7.04 -7.77 18.14
CA THR A 200 7.37 -8.73 19.20
C THR A 200 6.46 -9.96 19.15
N LEU A 201 5.16 -9.79 18.87
CA LEU A 201 4.24 -10.91 18.67
C LEU A 201 4.63 -11.78 17.47
N GLU A 202 4.95 -11.16 16.33
CA GLU A 202 5.41 -11.86 15.12
C GLU A 202 6.76 -12.58 15.35
N GLU A 203 7.71 -11.95 16.03
CA GLU A 203 8.98 -12.58 16.39
C GLU A 203 8.79 -13.76 17.34
N ASN A 204 7.92 -13.63 18.34
CA ASN A 204 7.56 -14.71 19.25
C ASN A 204 6.89 -15.88 18.51
N GLN A 205 6.01 -15.60 17.53
CA GLN A 205 5.42 -16.63 16.68
C GLN A 205 6.49 -17.36 15.86
N ARG A 206 7.40 -16.63 15.22
CA ARG A 206 8.53 -17.21 14.47
C ARG A 206 9.42 -18.06 15.36
N LYS A 207 9.73 -17.58 16.56
CA LYS A 207 10.55 -18.30 17.54
C LYS A 207 9.89 -19.62 17.95
N ARG A 208 8.59 -19.60 18.27
CA ARG A 208 7.82 -20.83 18.57
C ARG A 208 7.83 -21.83 17.42
N MET A 209 7.66 -21.36 16.17
CA MET A 209 7.71 -22.23 15.00
C MET A 209 9.11 -22.84 14.79
N MET A 210 10.16 -22.06 14.99
CA MET A 210 11.53 -22.54 14.87
C MET A 210 11.91 -23.53 15.98
N GLU A 211 11.50 -23.25 17.21
CA GLU A 211 11.70 -24.15 18.36
C GLU A 211 10.93 -25.45 18.19
N SER A 212 9.68 -25.40 17.71
CA SER A 212 8.89 -26.58 17.38
C SER A 212 9.56 -27.44 16.30
N ARG A 213 10.01 -26.84 15.19
CA ARG A 213 10.76 -27.55 14.14
C ARG A 213 12.06 -28.16 14.65
N LYS A 214 12.78 -27.46 15.52
CA LYS A 214 14.03 -27.96 16.11
C LYS A 214 13.76 -29.14 17.06
N ALA A 215 12.71 -29.04 17.88
CA ALA A 215 12.29 -30.11 18.78
C ALA A 215 11.86 -31.36 18.00
N GLU A 216 11.08 -31.20 16.93
CA GLU A 216 10.67 -32.29 16.04
C GLU A 216 11.88 -32.95 15.37
N GLN A 217 12.82 -32.17 14.85
CA GLN A 217 14.07 -32.71 14.28
C GLN A 217 14.92 -33.45 15.32
N GLU A 218 14.98 -32.95 16.56
CA GLU A 218 15.72 -33.60 17.64
C GLU A 218 15.03 -34.88 18.10
N GLU A 219 13.70 -34.91 18.14
CA GLU A 219 12.92 -36.11 18.41
C GLU A 219 13.07 -37.13 17.29
N GLU A 220 13.03 -36.72 16.02
CA GLU A 220 13.28 -37.59 14.87
C GLU A 220 14.70 -38.16 14.90
N LYS A 221 15.71 -37.35 15.24
CA LYS A 221 17.09 -37.83 15.41
C LYS A 221 17.19 -38.87 16.53
N ARG A 222 16.55 -38.62 17.68
CA ARG A 222 16.49 -39.57 18.80
C ARG A 222 15.78 -40.86 18.40
N ALA A 223 14.69 -40.78 17.64
CA ALA A 223 13.97 -41.94 17.13
C ALA A 223 14.82 -42.74 16.13
N ARG A 224 15.50 -42.06 15.20
CA ARG A 224 16.42 -42.69 14.24
C ARG A 224 17.58 -43.39 14.96
N GLU A 225 18.14 -42.78 16.01
CA GLU A 225 19.21 -43.38 16.80
C GLU A 225 18.74 -44.63 17.55
N ARG A 226 17.52 -44.61 18.13
CA ARG A 226 16.90 -45.79 18.74
C ARG A 226 16.73 -46.95 17.76
N ILE A 227 16.28 -46.66 16.53
CA ILE A 227 16.16 -47.68 15.47
C ILE A 227 17.55 -48.22 15.10
N ARG A 228 18.55 -47.35 14.97
CA ARG A 228 19.92 -47.75 14.66
C ARG A 228 20.50 -48.68 15.72
N GLN A 229 20.32 -48.36 17.00
CA GLN A 229 20.74 -49.22 18.11
C GLN A 229 20.01 -50.57 18.06
N ARG A 230 18.69 -50.57 17.84
CA ARG A 230 17.91 -51.81 17.70
C ARG A 230 18.42 -52.72 16.57
N ILE A 231 18.78 -52.14 15.44
CA ILE A 231 19.36 -52.88 14.29
C ILE A 231 20.75 -53.42 14.64
N GLU A 232 21.58 -52.64 15.34
CA GLU A 232 22.92 -53.06 15.74
C GLU A 232 22.89 -54.19 16.77
N ASP A 233 21.97 -54.12 17.74
CA ASP A 233 21.74 -55.17 18.74
C ASP A 233 21.22 -56.45 18.08
N ASP A 234 20.21 -56.36 17.21
CA ASP A 234 19.67 -57.52 16.47
C ASP A 234 20.72 -58.12 15.51
N LYS A 235 21.56 -57.29 14.89
CA LYS A 235 22.71 -57.73 14.09
C LYS A 235 23.76 -58.42 14.96
N ALA A 236 24.04 -57.90 16.16
CA ALA A 236 25.00 -58.48 17.10
C ALA A 236 24.49 -59.78 17.73
N GLU A 237 23.19 -59.90 17.99
CA GLU A 237 22.53 -61.11 18.48
C GLU A 237 22.56 -62.21 17.42
N ARG A 238 22.21 -61.90 16.17
CA ARG A 238 22.38 -62.83 15.03
C ARG A 238 23.84 -63.22 14.83
N ARG A 239 24.79 -62.29 15.02
CA ARG A 239 26.24 -62.58 14.95
C ARG A 239 26.71 -63.49 16.10
N ARG A 240 26.16 -63.34 17.31
CA ARG A 240 26.40 -64.23 18.45
C ARG A 240 25.79 -65.61 18.23
N GLY A 241 24.58 -65.69 17.69
CA GLY A 241 23.91 -66.96 17.35
C GLY A 241 24.60 -67.73 16.23
N LEU A 242 25.35 -67.06 15.35
CA LEU A 242 26.13 -67.67 14.27
C LEU A 242 27.62 -67.94 14.64
N GLY A 243 28.07 -67.62 15.86
CA GLY A 243 29.38 -68.02 16.37
C GLY A 243 30.62 -67.39 15.70
N LEU A 244 30.50 -66.23 15.01
CA LEU A 244 31.65 -65.59 14.34
C LEU A 244 32.50 -64.69 15.28
N PRO A 245 33.85 -64.83 15.31
CA PRO A 245 34.74 -63.94 16.06
C PRO A 245 34.76 -62.49 15.53
N ARG A 246 35.16 -61.56 16.41
CA ARG A 246 35.25 -60.12 16.15
C ARG A 246 36.41 -59.82 15.18
N GLU A 247 36.08 -59.38 13.97
CA GLU A 247 37.06 -59.04 12.95
C GLU A 247 37.53 -57.57 13.09
N ASN A 248 38.83 -57.42 13.35
CA ASN A 248 39.57 -56.18 13.17
C ASN A 248 39.89 -56.05 11.67
N THR A 249 39.33 -55.07 10.98
CA THR A 249 39.56 -54.92 9.54
C THR A 249 40.86 -54.18 9.26
N VAL A 250 41.89 -54.92 8.85
CA VAL A 250 42.99 -54.41 8.01
C VAL A 250 42.78 -55.00 6.60
N ALA A 251 42.65 -54.09 5.63
CA ALA A 251 42.93 -54.23 4.20
C ALA A 251 42.12 -55.20 3.28
N SER A 252 41.62 -54.56 2.22
CA SER A 252 41.63 -54.96 0.81
C SER A 252 40.49 -55.80 0.20
N ALA A 253 40.07 -55.28 -0.97
CA ALA A 253 39.19 -55.79 -2.04
C ALA A 253 39.59 -57.21 -2.55
N PRO A 254 38.82 -57.91 -3.42
CA PRO A 254 37.89 -57.41 -4.46
C PRO A 254 36.59 -58.22 -4.67
N ILE A 255 35.69 -57.74 -5.56
CA ILE A 255 34.98 -58.53 -6.59
C ILE A 255 34.13 -57.57 -7.46
N VAL A 256 34.40 -57.65 -8.76
CA VAL A 256 33.72 -56.96 -9.86
C VAL A 256 32.42 -57.71 -10.17
N THR A 257 31.28 -57.01 -10.17
CA THR A 257 30.06 -57.46 -10.87
C THR A 257 29.67 -56.45 -11.94
N LEU A 258 29.95 -56.84 -13.18
CA LEU A 258 29.53 -56.17 -14.41
C LEU A 258 28.03 -56.44 -14.62
N ALA A 259 27.19 -55.43 -14.39
CA ALA A 259 25.76 -55.49 -14.70
C ALA A 259 25.30 -54.26 -15.49
N LYS A 260 25.24 -54.44 -16.82
CA LYS A 260 24.23 -53.91 -17.75
C LYS A 260 23.90 -52.42 -17.65
N VAL A 261 24.76 -51.59 -18.26
CA VAL A 261 24.46 -50.18 -18.57
C VAL A 261 23.54 -50.13 -19.80
N LYS A 262 22.30 -49.66 -19.59
CA LYS A 262 21.40 -49.21 -20.66
C LYS A 262 21.99 -47.98 -21.36
N PRO A 263 21.71 -47.75 -22.66
CA PRO A 263 22.27 -46.63 -23.41
C PRO A 263 22.04 -45.28 -22.70
N ILE A 264 23.15 -44.58 -22.48
CA ILE A 264 23.20 -43.27 -21.82
C ILE A 264 22.73 -42.23 -22.84
N GLU A 265 21.47 -41.80 -22.72
CA GLU A 265 21.07 -40.48 -23.22
C GLU A 265 21.86 -39.41 -22.46
N PRO A 266 22.22 -38.26 -23.07
CA PRO A 266 22.97 -37.21 -22.38
C PRO A 266 22.11 -36.60 -21.28
N VAL A 267 22.15 -37.20 -20.08
CA VAL A 267 21.53 -36.66 -18.87
C VAL A 267 22.27 -35.37 -18.57
N VAL A 268 21.64 -34.24 -18.89
CA VAL A 268 22.09 -32.93 -18.41
C VAL A 268 22.04 -33.00 -16.89
N THR A 269 23.20 -33.02 -16.25
CA THR A 269 23.27 -33.10 -14.79
C THR A 269 22.99 -31.73 -14.19
N SER A 270 22.37 -31.70 -13.01
CA SER A 270 22.13 -30.45 -12.25
C SER A 270 23.41 -29.64 -12.02
N GLU A 271 24.57 -30.30 -12.03
CA GLU A 271 25.89 -29.68 -11.95
C GLU A 271 26.23 -28.84 -13.19
N GLN A 272 25.90 -29.29 -14.40
CA GLN A 272 26.12 -28.52 -15.63
C GLN A 272 25.32 -27.21 -15.62
N LEU A 273 24.07 -27.26 -15.13
CA LEU A 273 23.24 -26.07 -14.96
C LEU A 273 23.86 -25.10 -13.95
N ARG A 274 24.36 -25.61 -12.81
CA ARG A 274 25.07 -24.81 -11.80
C ARG A 274 26.32 -24.15 -12.36
N ASP A 275 27.08 -24.85 -13.20
CA ASP A 275 28.33 -24.36 -13.76
C ASP A 275 28.10 -23.25 -14.80
N CYS A 276 27.04 -23.33 -15.61
CA CYS A 276 26.63 -22.23 -16.47
C CYS A 276 26.25 -20.98 -15.66
N LEU A 277 25.44 -21.15 -14.61
CA LEU A 277 25.03 -20.05 -13.73
C LEU A 277 26.23 -19.45 -12.97
N ARG A 278 27.19 -20.29 -12.56
CA ARG A 278 28.45 -19.87 -11.92
C ARG A 278 29.31 -19.05 -12.89
N THR A 279 29.48 -19.54 -14.11
CA THR A 279 30.28 -18.86 -15.14
C THR A 279 29.68 -17.49 -15.47
N LEU A 280 28.35 -17.42 -15.59
CA LEU A 280 27.62 -16.16 -15.80
C LEU A 280 27.86 -15.17 -14.65
N LYS A 281 27.83 -15.64 -13.39
CA LYS A 281 28.10 -14.80 -12.21
C LYS A 281 29.59 -14.41 -12.09
N LYS A 282 30.52 -15.30 -12.48
CA LYS A 282 31.97 -15.07 -12.41
C LYS A 282 32.46 -14.07 -13.45
N ASN A 283 31.84 -14.06 -14.64
CA ASN A 283 32.24 -13.18 -15.73
C ASN A 283 31.69 -11.75 -15.58
N HIS A 284 30.64 -11.58 -14.76
CA HIS A 284 29.98 -10.29 -14.51
C HIS A 284 29.93 -9.94 -13.02
N LYS A 285 31.06 -10.09 -12.31
CA LYS A 285 31.16 -9.82 -10.85
C LYS A 285 30.84 -8.37 -10.48
N ASP A 286 31.20 -7.43 -11.35
CA ASP A 286 31.02 -6.00 -11.11
C ASP A 286 29.58 -5.54 -11.41
N ASP A 287 28.84 -6.31 -12.23
CA ASP A 287 27.50 -6.00 -12.71
C ASP A 287 26.43 -6.97 -12.15
N ASN A 288 26.41 -7.14 -10.83
CA ASN A 288 25.44 -8.01 -10.14
C ASN A 288 23.97 -7.69 -10.50
N ALA A 289 23.65 -6.41 -10.76
CA ALA A 289 22.32 -6.01 -11.20
C ALA A 289 21.95 -6.57 -12.58
N ARG A 290 22.92 -6.66 -13.50
CA ARG A 290 22.74 -7.25 -14.84
C ARG A 290 22.56 -8.76 -14.75
N VAL A 291 23.36 -9.43 -13.92
CA VAL A 291 23.25 -10.87 -13.62
C VAL A 291 21.88 -11.21 -13.03
N LYS A 292 21.40 -10.44 -12.04
CA LYS A 292 20.05 -10.64 -11.47
C LYS A 292 18.94 -10.50 -12.51
N LYS A 293 19.01 -9.49 -13.40
CA LYS A 293 18.05 -9.31 -14.50
C LYS A 293 18.09 -10.48 -15.49
N ALA A 294 19.25 -11.07 -15.74
CA ALA A 294 19.41 -12.24 -16.58
C ALA A 294 18.73 -13.47 -15.97
N PHE A 295 19.02 -13.75 -14.69
CA PHE A 295 18.40 -14.85 -13.95
C PHE A 295 16.88 -14.72 -13.89
N GLN A 296 16.34 -13.52 -13.68
CA GLN A 296 14.89 -13.29 -13.73
C GLN A 296 14.26 -13.67 -15.08
N ILE A 297 14.92 -13.36 -16.20
CA ILE A 297 14.41 -13.72 -17.53
C ILE A 297 14.52 -15.22 -17.78
N LEU A 298 15.65 -15.82 -17.43
CA LEU A 298 15.84 -17.27 -17.53
C LEU A 298 14.75 -18.01 -16.73
N LEU A 299 14.51 -17.57 -15.49
CA LEU A 299 13.45 -18.13 -14.65
C LEU A 299 12.07 -17.94 -15.28
N LYS A 300 11.78 -16.76 -15.84
CA LYS A 300 10.50 -16.50 -16.51
C LYS A 300 10.28 -17.40 -17.72
N ILE A 301 11.31 -17.64 -18.52
CA ILE A 301 11.27 -18.54 -19.69
C ILE A 301 10.95 -19.96 -19.23
N VAL A 302 11.72 -20.48 -18.27
CA VAL A 302 11.55 -21.83 -17.73
C VAL A 302 10.17 -21.99 -17.09
N ALA A 303 9.74 -21.04 -16.26
CA ALA A 303 8.45 -21.07 -15.57
C ALA A 303 7.26 -21.01 -16.55
N ASN A 304 7.36 -20.24 -17.64
CA ASN A 304 6.30 -20.18 -18.64
C ASN A 304 6.12 -21.53 -19.35
N ILE A 305 7.22 -22.23 -19.65
CA ILE A 305 7.17 -23.56 -20.28
C ILE A 305 6.62 -24.60 -19.31
N VAL A 306 7.06 -24.59 -18.05
CA VAL A 306 6.54 -25.54 -17.04
C VAL A 306 5.05 -25.35 -16.82
N LYS A 307 4.56 -24.11 -16.79
CA LYS A 307 3.13 -23.79 -16.62
C LYS A 307 2.30 -24.19 -17.83
N ASN A 308 2.79 -23.89 -19.04
CA ASN A 308 2.07 -24.11 -20.29
C ASN A 308 2.99 -24.83 -21.28
N PRO A 309 3.21 -26.15 -21.13
CA PRO A 309 4.17 -26.87 -21.95
C PRO A 309 3.77 -26.90 -23.41
N GLU A 310 2.47 -26.97 -23.73
CA GLU A 310 1.97 -27.09 -25.11
C GLU A 310 2.01 -25.80 -25.93
N GLU A 311 2.16 -24.63 -25.29
CA GLU A 311 2.06 -23.35 -25.98
C GLU A 311 3.33 -23.02 -26.78
N GLU A 312 3.20 -22.97 -28.11
CA GLU A 312 4.33 -22.73 -29.02
C GLU A 312 5.00 -21.35 -28.83
N ARG A 313 4.25 -20.37 -28.32
CA ARG A 313 4.78 -19.03 -28.02
C ARG A 313 5.90 -19.09 -27.00
N PHE A 314 5.83 -19.98 -26.02
CA PHE A 314 6.86 -20.15 -24.98
C PHE A 314 7.97 -21.12 -25.41
N ARG A 315 7.68 -22.00 -26.38
CA ARG A 315 8.68 -22.89 -27.00
C ARG A 315 9.62 -22.17 -27.97
N ARG A 316 9.31 -20.94 -28.40
CA ARG A 316 10.10 -20.18 -29.39
C ARG A 316 10.56 -18.83 -28.84
N ILE A 317 11.88 -18.62 -28.82
CA ILE A 317 12.50 -17.37 -28.38
C ILE A 317 13.25 -16.75 -29.55
N ARG A 318 12.99 -15.46 -29.81
CA ARG A 318 13.68 -14.69 -30.87
C ARG A 318 14.95 -14.06 -30.29
N LEU A 319 16.11 -14.45 -30.82
CA LEU A 319 17.42 -13.94 -30.38
C LEU A 319 17.61 -12.45 -30.74
N SER A 320 16.94 -11.98 -31.79
CA SER A 320 16.93 -10.57 -32.21
C SER A 320 16.13 -9.64 -31.28
N ASN A 321 15.34 -10.15 -30.33
CA ASN A 321 14.60 -9.29 -29.42
C ASN A 321 15.59 -8.53 -28.52
N PRO A 322 15.57 -7.18 -28.49
CA PRO A 322 16.56 -6.39 -27.76
C PRO A 322 16.58 -6.71 -26.26
N VAL A 323 15.41 -6.94 -25.66
CA VAL A 323 15.30 -7.28 -24.22
C VAL A 323 15.98 -8.60 -23.91
N PHE A 324 15.81 -9.60 -24.78
CA PHE A 324 16.47 -10.89 -24.61
C PHE A 324 17.97 -10.78 -24.90
N LYS A 325 18.35 -10.11 -25.99
CA LYS A 325 19.73 -9.94 -26.42
C LYS A 325 20.58 -9.25 -25.35
N ASP A 326 20.12 -8.13 -24.82
CA ASP A 326 20.91 -7.34 -23.86
C ASP A 326 21.08 -8.02 -22.51
N ARG A 327 20.05 -8.80 -22.10
CA ARG A 327 19.96 -9.38 -20.75
C ARG A 327 20.43 -10.83 -20.67
N VAL A 328 20.27 -11.65 -21.71
CA VAL A 328 20.64 -13.08 -21.69
C VAL A 328 21.50 -13.44 -22.91
N GLY A 329 21.13 -12.95 -24.10
CA GLY A 329 21.81 -13.32 -25.35
C GLY A 329 23.27 -12.88 -25.45
N ASN A 330 23.61 -11.72 -24.90
CA ASN A 330 24.98 -11.18 -24.86
C ASN A 330 25.77 -11.65 -23.63
N LEU A 331 25.16 -12.40 -22.71
CA LEU A 331 25.84 -12.92 -21.52
C LEU A 331 26.37 -14.32 -21.77
N GLN A 332 27.66 -14.53 -21.53
CA GLN A 332 28.29 -15.84 -21.64
C GLN A 332 27.70 -16.80 -20.61
N GLY A 333 27.30 -18.00 -21.05
CA GLY A 333 26.58 -18.98 -20.22
C GLY A 333 25.05 -18.83 -20.24
N GLY A 334 24.49 -17.68 -20.69
CA GLY A 334 23.03 -17.48 -20.71
C GLY A 334 22.32 -18.31 -21.80
N VAL A 335 22.87 -18.32 -23.01
CA VAL A 335 22.34 -19.14 -24.11
C VAL A 335 22.68 -20.61 -23.93
N GLU A 336 23.88 -20.92 -23.44
CA GLU A 336 24.31 -22.30 -23.13
C GLU A 336 23.39 -22.94 -22.08
N PHE A 337 22.98 -22.18 -21.06
CA PHE A 337 22.00 -22.64 -20.07
C PHE A 337 20.67 -23.04 -20.72
N LEU A 338 20.17 -22.25 -21.68
CA LEU A 338 18.94 -22.59 -22.40
C LEU A 338 19.12 -23.84 -23.27
N GLU A 339 20.29 -24.03 -23.86
CA GLU A 339 20.61 -25.25 -24.62
C GLU A 339 20.60 -26.49 -23.72
N LEU A 340 21.17 -26.39 -22.51
CA LEU A 340 21.10 -27.44 -21.48
C LEU A 340 19.66 -27.72 -21.01
N CYS A 341 18.80 -26.70 -20.95
CA CYS A 341 17.38 -26.89 -20.67
C CYS A 341 16.59 -27.54 -21.83
N GLY A 342 17.21 -27.80 -22.99
CA GLY A 342 16.59 -28.49 -24.12
C GLY A 342 16.19 -27.57 -25.29
N PHE A 343 16.54 -26.29 -25.26
CA PHE A 343 16.38 -25.43 -26.43
C PHE A 343 17.42 -25.73 -27.49
N GLN A 344 17.03 -25.66 -28.76
CA GLN A 344 17.92 -25.83 -29.89
C GLN A 344 18.00 -24.52 -30.68
N LYS A 345 19.23 -24.12 -31.03
CA LYS A 345 19.45 -23.04 -31.99
C LYS A 345 19.01 -23.49 -33.39
N LEU A 346 18.18 -22.71 -34.04
CA LEU A 346 17.80 -22.95 -35.43
C LEU A 346 18.98 -22.63 -36.37
N ARG A 347 19.01 -23.20 -37.58
CA ARG A 347 20.14 -23.10 -38.55
C ARG A 347 20.68 -21.69 -38.81
N ASN A 348 19.88 -20.65 -38.58
CA ASN A 348 20.24 -19.25 -38.78
C ASN A 348 20.63 -18.51 -37.49
N ASN A 349 20.78 -19.20 -36.35
CA ASN A 349 21.01 -18.60 -35.02
C ASN A 349 20.10 -17.40 -34.71
N SER A 350 18.89 -17.37 -35.27
CA SER A 350 17.93 -16.27 -35.09
C SER A 350 16.86 -16.60 -34.06
N TYR A 351 16.59 -17.90 -33.87
CA TYR A 351 15.60 -18.41 -32.94
C TYR A 351 16.18 -19.57 -32.11
N LEU A 352 15.81 -19.60 -30.83
CA LEU A 352 15.91 -20.76 -29.94
C LEU A 352 14.54 -21.43 -29.89
N VAL A 353 14.48 -22.72 -30.18
CA VAL A 353 13.23 -23.48 -30.22
C VAL A 353 13.35 -24.73 -29.37
N MET A 354 12.37 -24.97 -28.51
CA MET A 354 12.22 -26.22 -27.76
C MET A 354 11.29 -27.17 -28.52
N PRO A 355 11.76 -28.35 -28.97
CA PRO A 355 10.90 -29.33 -29.63
C PRO A 355 9.85 -29.93 -28.70
N ARG A 356 8.69 -30.30 -29.25
CA ARG A 356 7.53 -30.79 -28.49
C ARG A 356 7.82 -32.05 -27.65
N GLY A 357 8.76 -32.90 -28.08
CA GLY A 357 9.13 -34.15 -27.40
C GLY A 357 10.36 -34.05 -26.47
N LYS A 358 10.93 -32.86 -26.27
CA LYS A 358 12.14 -32.66 -25.45
C LYS A 358 11.93 -31.75 -24.23
N ALA A 359 10.68 -31.44 -23.89
CA ALA A 359 10.37 -30.66 -22.70
C ALA A 359 10.37 -31.57 -21.46
N ASP A 360 11.54 -31.80 -20.87
CA ASP A 360 11.65 -32.49 -19.58
C ASP A 360 11.28 -31.54 -18.44
N VAL A 361 10.05 -31.70 -17.94
CA VAL A 361 9.50 -30.88 -16.85
C VAL A 361 10.32 -31.05 -15.56
N ALA A 362 10.90 -32.22 -15.30
CA ALA A 362 11.71 -32.45 -14.10
C ALA A 362 13.03 -31.66 -14.18
N LEU A 363 13.69 -31.69 -15.34
CA LEU A 363 14.89 -30.91 -15.61
C LEU A 363 14.62 -29.40 -15.54
N LEU A 364 13.51 -28.94 -16.12
CA LEU A 364 13.11 -27.52 -16.08
C LEU A 364 12.79 -27.05 -14.65
N ASN A 365 12.14 -27.88 -13.84
CA ASN A 365 11.90 -27.57 -12.43
C ASN A 365 13.21 -27.51 -11.63
N ALA A 366 14.13 -28.46 -11.85
CA ALA A 366 15.46 -28.43 -11.24
C ALA A 366 16.22 -27.17 -11.65
N ALA A 367 16.22 -26.83 -12.94
CA ALA A 367 16.82 -25.60 -13.46
C ALA A 367 16.23 -24.34 -12.81
N GLY A 368 14.91 -24.29 -12.60
CA GLY A 368 14.24 -23.20 -11.90
C GLY A 368 14.71 -23.05 -10.45
N VAL A 369 14.83 -24.16 -9.72
CA VAL A 369 15.34 -24.18 -8.33
C VAL A 369 16.80 -23.71 -8.26
N GLU A 370 17.64 -24.12 -9.22
CA GLU A 370 19.04 -23.69 -9.30
C GLU A 370 19.18 -22.20 -9.58
N ILE A 371 18.36 -21.64 -10.50
CA ILE A 371 18.35 -20.19 -10.77
C ILE A 371 17.90 -19.42 -9.52
N ALA A 372 16.84 -19.87 -8.85
CA ALA A 372 16.34 -19.23 -7.63
C ALA A 372 17.42 -19.25 -6.52
N SER A 373 18.07 -20.40 -6.34
CA SER A 373 19.20 -20.56 -5.43
C SER A 373 20.35 -19.61 -5.79
N ALA A 374 20.63 -19.40 -7.07
CA ALA A 374 21.65 -18.46 -7.53
C ALA A 374 21.33 -16.99 -7.27
N MET A 375 20.06 -16.64 -7.26
CA MET A 375 19.58 -15.29 -6.97
C MET A 375 19.57 -14.97 -5.47
N GLU A 376 19.15 -15.93 -4.65
CA GLU A 376 19.03 -15.77 -3.19
C GLU A 376 20.37 -15.95 -2.46
N ASN A 377 21.24 -16.86 -2.94
CA ASN A 377 22.49 -17.18 -2.27
C ASN A 377 23.65 -16.28 -2.74
N PRO A 378 24.21 -15.43 -1.87
CA PRO A 378 25.38 -14.60 -2.20
C PRO A 378 26.60 -15.44 -2.58
N TYR A 379 26.76 -16.61 -1.97
CA TYR A 379 27.89 -17.54 -2.16
C TYR A 379 27.68 -18.56 -3.28
N PHE A 380 26.60 -18.43 -4.07
CA PHE A 380 26.37 -19.33 -5.21
C PHE A 380 27.59 -19.39 -6.13
N GLY A 381 28.20 -20.58 -6.24
CA GLY A 381 29.40 -20.84 -7.05
C GLY A 381 30.74 -20.87 -6.31
N LEU A 382 30.79 -20.54 -5.00
CA LEU A 382 32.03 -20.50 -4.20
C LEU A 382 32.38 -21.82 -3.49
N LEU A 383 31.46 -22.80 -3.44
CA LEU A 383 31.57 -23.97 -2.55
C LEU A 383 31.62 -25.35 -3.24
N SER A 384 31.78 -25.41 -4.56
CA SER A 384 32.02 -26.71 -5.21
C SER A 384 33.51 -26.91 -5.41
N LYS A 385 34.01 -28.04 -4.88
CA LYS A 385 35.38 -28.53 -4.97
C LYS A 385 35.93 -28.54 -6.40
#